data_AF-A0A2N5ACX2-F1
#
_entry.id   AF-A0A2N5ACX2-F1
#
_cell.length_a   1.000
_cell.length_b   1.000
_cell.length_c   1.000
_cell.angle_alpha   90.00
_cell.angle_beta   90.00
_cell.angle_gamma   90.00
#
_symmetry.space_group_name_H-M   'P 1'
#
loop_
_entity.id
_entity.type
_entity.pdbx_description
1 polymer ?
#
loop_
_entity_poly.entity_id
_entity_poly.type
_entity_poly.pdbx_seq_one_letter_code
_entity_poly.pdbx_strand_id
1 'polypeptide(L)' 'MTILPLYAAPQYAPQVTDWLWHAFGGETLPREFFASIVQHSQTAEALPLTFIAVEGEQLLGTIGLW' A
#
# COMPACT_ATOMS: atom_id res chain seq x y z
N MET A 1 17.50 -0.15 -4.99
CA MET A 1 16.31 -0.45 -4.16
C MET A 1 16.35 0.27 -2.81
N THR A 2 15.25 0.94 -2.42
CA THR A 2 15.02 1.56 -1.11
C THR A 2 13.69 1.09 -0.54
N ILE A 3 13.61 0.85 0.77
CA ILE A 3 12.36 0.58 1.48
C ILE A 3 11.97 1.85 2.23
N LEU A 4 10.74 2.32 2.03
CA LEU A 4 10.19 3.50 2.70
C LEU A 4 8.74 3.25 3.15
N PRO A 5 8.27 3.95 4.20
CA PRO A 5 6.85 3.94 4.51
C PRO A 5 6.07 4.59 3.37
N LEU A 6 4.90 4.06 3.04
CA LEU A 6 4.07 4.51 1.92
C LEU A 6 3.65 5.98 2.07
N TYR A 7 3.45 6.47 3.30
CA TYR A 7 3.14 7.89 3.54
C TYR A 7 4.26 8.84 3.12
N ALA A 8 5.49 8.36 2.96
CA ALA A 8 6.61 9.15 2.42
C ALA A 8 6.63 9.21 0.88
N ALA A 9 5.81 8.39 0.21
CA ALA A 9 5.63 8.41 -1.25
C ALA A 9 4.17 8.10 -1.61
N PRO A 10 3.23 9.01 -1.26
CA PRO A 10 1.79 8.79 -1.41
C PRO A 10 1.36 8.58 -2.87
N GLN A 11 2.16 8.98 -3.85
CA GLN A 11 1.90 8.76 -5.27
C GLN A 11 1.77 7.27 -5.63
N TYR A 12 2.35 6.35 -4.85
CA TYR A 12 2.24 4.91 -5.08
C TYR A 12 0.98 4.28 -4.45
N ALA A 13 0.21 5.03 -3.66
CA ALA A 13 -0.97 4.52 -2.95
C ALA A 13 -2.04 3.89 -3.87
N PRO A 14 -2.36 4.45 -5.05
CA PRO A 14 -3.30 3.82 -5.98
C PRO A 14 -2.81 2.45 -6.46
N GLN A 15 -1.53 2.34 -6.84
CA GLN A 15 -0.95 1.09 -7.32
C GLN A 15 -0.89 0.04 -6.21
N VAL A 16 -0.51 0.42 -4.99
CA VAL A 16 -0.53 -0.48 -3.82
C VAL A 16 -1.95 -0.98 -3.55
N THR A 17 -2.96 -0.10 -3.64
CA THR A 17 -4.37 -0.47 -3.49
C THR A 17 -4.76 -1.53 -4.51
N ASP A 18 -4.42 -1.32 -5.78
CA ASP A 18 -4.73 -2.26 -6.86
C ASP A 18 -4.03 -3.61 -6.67
N TRP A 19 -2.76 -3.59 -6.24
CA TRP A 19 -2.01 -4.81 -5.95
C TRP A 19 -2.61 -5.63 -4.82
N LEU A 20 -2.94 -4.98 -3.69
CA LEU A 20 -3.58 -5.67 -2.56
C LEU A 20 -4.95 -6.22 -2.96
N TRP A 21 -5.74 -5.45 -3.71
CA TRP A 21 -7.03 -5.90 -4.21
C TRP A 21 -6.90 -7.07 -5.19
N HIS A 22 -5.96 -7.04 -6.13
CA HIS A 22 -5.76 -8.18 -7.04
C HIS A 22 -5.23 -9.44 -6.34
N ALA A 23 -4.37 -9.28 -5.32
CA ALA A 23 -3.80 -10.40 -4.59
C ALA A 23 -4.77 -11.03 -3.57
N PHE A 24 -5.62 -10.23 -2.94
CA PHE A 24 -6.45 -10.66 -1.80
C PHE A 24 -7.94 -10.41 -1.95
N GLY A 25 -8.36 -9.65 -2.96
CA GLY A 25 -9.75 -9.23 -3.15
C GLY A 25 -10.68 -10.37 -3.54
N GLY A 26 -10.19 -11.30 -4.36
CA GLY A 26 -11.01 -12.38 -4.92
C GLY A 26 -12.29 -11.84 -5.59
N GLU A 27 -13.39 -12.58 -5.46
CA GLU A 27 -14.71 -12.14 -5.93
C GLU A 27 -15.52 -11.39 -4.86
N THR A 28 -15.01 -11.30 -3.63
CA THR A 28 -15.81 -10.96 -2.45
C THR A 28 -15.46 -9.64 -1.79
N LEU A 29 -14.21 -9.17 -1.90
CA LEU A 29 -13.78 -7.94 -1.26
C LEU A 29 -13.65 -6.80 -2.29
N PRO A 30 -14.37 -5.68 -2.07
CA PRO A 30 -14.33 -4.56 -2.99
C PRO A 30 -12.98 -3.85 -2.93
N ARG A 31 -12.57 -3.21 -4.03
CA ARG A 31 -11.33 -2.43 -4.10
C ARG A 31 -11.29 -1.33 -3.03
N GLU A 32 -12.44 -0.74 -2.72
CA GLU A 32 -12.65 0.30 -1.72
C GLU A 32 -12.24 -0.14 -0.32
N PHE A 33 -12.38 -1.43 0.00
CA PHE A 33 -11.90 -1.98 1.26
C PHE A 33 -10.38 -1.82 1.38
N PHE A 34 -9.63 -2.20 0.34
CA PHE A 34 -8.17 -2.04 0.31
C PHE A 34 -7.74 -0.58 0.25
N ALA A 35 -8.48 0.26 -0.47
CA ALA A 35 -8.25 1.70 -0.50
C ALA A 35 -8.35 2.30 0.92
N SER A 36 -9.31 1.84 1.72
CA SER A 36 -9.46 2.30 3.11
C SER A 36 -8.25 1.92 3.97
N ILE A 37 -7.71 0.71 3.84
CA ILE A 37 -6.49 0.28 4.58
C ILE A 37 -5.30 1.17 4.19
N VAL A 38 -5.07 1.33 2.89
CA VAL A 38 -3.98 2.15 2.35
C VAL A 38 -4.11 3.62 2.78
N GLN A 39 -5.34 4.14 2.86
CA GLN A 39 -5.61 5.49 3.35
C GLN A 39 -5.24 5.65 4.83
N HIS A 40 -5.56 4.68 5.68
CA HIS A 40 -5.16 4.73 7.09
C HIS A 40 -3.63 4.66 7.26
N SER A 41 -2.94 3.91 6.41
CA SER A 41 -1.46 3.87 6.36
C SER A 41 -0.79 5.18 5.91
N GLN A 42 -1.55 6.22 5.52
CA GLN A 42 -1.00 7.54 5.22
C GLN A 42 -0.69 8.38 6.47
N THR A 43 -1.08 7.92 7.66
CA THR A 43 -0.79 8.61 8.92
C THR A 43 0.47 8.04 9.55
N ALA A 44 1.48 8.88 9.74
CA ALA A 44 2.72 8.47 10.41
C ALA A 44 2.44 7.99 11.84
N GLU A 45 3.19 6.99 12.30
CA GLU A 45 3.11 6.42 13.66
C GLU A 45 1.76 5.80 14.06
N ALA A 46 0.84 5.61 13.11
CA ALA A 46 -0.44 4.94 13.31
C ALA A 46 -0.49 3.61 12.55
N LEU A 47 -1.05 2.57 13.19
CA LEU A 47 -1.36 1.31 12.51
C LEU A 47 -2.72 1.41 11.79
N PRO A 48 -2.89 0.73 10.65
CA PRO A 48 -1.90 -0.11 9.95
C PRO A 48 -0.84 0.72 9.22
N LEU A 49 0.41 0.24 9.18
CA LEU A 49 1.49 0.83 8.37
C LEU A 49 1.69 0.04 7.08
N THR A 50 2.03 0.73 5.99
CA THR A 50 2.41 0.10 4.73
C THR A 50 3.81 0.56 4.35
N PHE A 51 4.69 -0.38 4.00
CA PHE A 51 6.02 -0.11 3.46
C PHE A 51 6.07 -0.54 2.00
N ILE A 52 6.83 0.20 1.20
CA ILE A 52 7.06 -0.10 -0.21
C ILE A 52 8.54 -0.25 -0.50
N ALA A 53 8.87 -1.16 -1.42
CA ALA A 53 10.19 -1.27 -2.03
C ALA A 53 10.17 -0.58 -3.40
N VAL A 54 11.08 0.37 -3.62
CA VAL A 54 11.16 1.15 -4.86
C VAL A 54 12.58 1.11 -5.41
N GLU A 55 12.70 1.03 -6.74
CA GLU A 55 13.96 1.21 -7.46
C GLU A 55 13.78 2.25 -8.57
N GLY A 56 14.39 3.43 -8.40
CA GLY A 56 14.11 4.58 -9.26
C GLY A 56 12.65 5.03 -9.09
N GLU A 57 11.89 5.00 -10.19
CA GLU A 57 10.43 5.27 -10.21
C GLU A 57 9.58 3.99 -10.24
N GLN A 58 10.22 2.82 -10.11
CA GLN A 58 9.54 1.53 -10.17
C GLN A 58 9.19 1.03 -8.78
N LEU A 59 7.90 0.82 -8.53
CA LEU A 59 7.41 0.09 -7.37
C LEU A 59 7.67 -1.42 -7.58
N LEU A 60 8.36 -2.05 -6.64
CA LEU A 60 8.77 -3.46 -6.72
C LEU A 60 7.97 -4.38 -5.79
N GLY A 61 7.47 -3.83 -4.67
CA GLY A 61 6.79 -4.63 -3.66
C GLY A 61 6.17 -3.76 -2.57
N THR A 62 5.27 -4.37 -1.81
CA THR A 62 4.62 -3.76 -0.66
C THR A 62 4.48 -4.78 0.47
N ILE A 63 4.59 -4.33 1.71
CA ILE A 63 4.30 -5.12 2.92
C ILE A 63 3.51 -4.24 3.89
N GLY A 64 2.46 -4.79 4.48
CA GLY A 64 1.72 -4.12 5.55
C GLY A 64 2.11 -4.67 6.92
N LEU A 65 2.03 -3.80 7.91
CA LEU A 65 2.13 -4.11 9.33
C LEU A 65 0.79 -3.71 9.97
N TRP A 66 0.12 -4.69 10.56
CA TRP A 66 -1.22 -4.59 11.14
C TRP A 66 -1.29 -5.30 12.49
#